data_AF-A0A132BY07-F1
#
_entry.id   AF-A0A132BY07-F1
#
_cell.length_a   1.000
_cell.length_b   1.000
_cell.length_c   1.000
_cell.angle_alpha   90.00
_cell.angle_beta   90.00
_cell.angle_gamma   90.00
#
_symmetry.space_group_name_H-M   'P 1'
#
loop_
_entity.id
_entity.type
_entity.pdbx_description
1 polymer ?
#
loop_
_entity_poly.entity_id
_entity_poly.type
_entity_poly.pdbx_seq_one_letter_code
_entity_poly.pdbx_strand_id
1 'polypeptide(L)'
;MSDAYPGPPADRFPSNAEALAQAFDNMEKQALALKHAQARGDQAAFSTASRLLREAQVIFLRIHNRFPAETATFLAARQEEVLDGVAFDPFAPPLLTDGTPDAKDD
;
A
#
# COMPACT_ATOMS: atom_id res chain seq x y z
N MET A 1 34.25 37.44 0.60
CA MET A 1 32.79 37.23 0.67
C MET A 1 32.58 35.74 0.47
N SER A 2 32.20 35.03 1.52
CA SER A 2 32.02 33.57 1.45
C SER A 2 30.56 33.33 1.07
N ASP A 3 30.32 32.96 -0.18
CA ASP A 3 29.04 32.44 -0.64
C ASP A 3 28.75 31.15 0.13
N ALA A 4 27.97 31.29 1.20
CA ALA A 4 27.33 30.17 1.86
C ALA A 4 26.32 29.59 0.87
N TYR A 5 26.75 28.62 0.07
CA TYR A 5 25.87 27.75 -0.68
C TYR A 5 24.86 27.19 0.32
N PRO A 6 23.55 27.50 0.21
CA PRO A 6 22.58 26.78 1.02
C PRO A 6 22.67 25.34 0.58
N GLY A 7 23.13 24.46 1.48
CA GLY A 7 23.18 23.03 1.24
C GLY A 7 21.84 22.54 0.71
N PRO A 8 21.81 21.43 -0.05
CA PRO A 8 20.58 20.88 -0.60
C PRO A 8 19.53 20.80 0.51
N PRO A 9 18.27 21.21 0.24
CA PRO A 9 17.25 21.30 1.26
C PRO A 9 17.20 19.97 2.01
N ALA A 10 17.39 20.03 3.33
CA ALA A 10 17.29 18.87 4.19
C ALA A 10 16.03 18.10 3.76
N ASP A 11 16.23 16.86 3.31
CA ASP A 11 15.20 16.02 2.73
C ASP A 11 14.02 16.00 3.72
N ARG A 12 12.92 16.69 3.39
CA ARG A 12 11.80 16.94 4.33
C ARG A 12 11.01 15.67 4.64
N PHE A 13 11.42 14.54 4.05
CA PHE A 13 10.77 13.26 4.25
C PHE A 13 11.30 12.57 5.51
N PRO A 14 10.43 12.24 6.48
CA PRO A 14 10.83 11.39 7.58
C PRO A 14 11.23 10.03 7.00
N SER A 15 12.52 9.73 7.06
CA SER A 15 13.12 8.56 6.45
C SER A 15 13.36 7.51 7.54
N ASN A 16 12.26 7.00 8.11
CA ASN A 16 12.28 6.10 9.25
C ASN A 16 11.30 4.92 9.04
N ALA A 17 11.41 3.90 9.90
CA ALA A 17 10.58 2.69 9.83
C ALA A 17 9.07 2.97 9.93
N GLU A 18 8.68 4.00 10.67
CA GLU A 18 7.29 4.43 10.80
C GLU A 18 6.72 4.95 9.47
N ALA A 19 7.48 5.78 8.75
CA ALA A 19 7.07 6.28 7.44
C ALA A 19 7.01 5.16 6.38
N LEU A 20 7.86 4.14 6.50
CA LEU A 20 7.80 2.94 5.65
C LEU A 20 6.50 2.16 5.90
N ALA A 21 6.21 1.87 7.17
CA ALA A 21 5.00 1.15 7.56
C ALA A 21 3.74 1.92 7.11
N GLN A 22 3.70 3.23 7.36
CA GLN A 22 2.58 4.07 6.93
C GLN A 22 2.43 4.13 5.41
N ALA A 23 3.52 4.19 4.66
CA ALA A 23 3.46 4.15 3.20
C ALA A 23 2.91 2.80 2.71
N PHE A 24 3.32 1.70 3.32
CA PHE A 24 2.84 0.36 3.00
C PHE A 24 1.35 0.17 3.32
N ASP A 25 0.93 0.50 4.54
CA ASP A 25 -0.47 0.42 4.97
C ASP A 25 -1.39 1.28 4.06
N ASN A 26 -0.89 2.46 3.64
CA ASN A 26 -1.61 3.30 2.68
C ASN A 26 -1.73 2.63 1.31
N MET A 27 -0.70 1.94 0.82
CA MET A 27 -0.78 1.21 -0.45
C MET A 27 -1.84 0.11 -0.38
N GLU A 28 -1.86 -0.69 0.69
CA GLU A 28 -2.88 -1.74 0.88
C GLU A 28 -4.29 -1.16 0.93
N LYS A 29 -4.49 -0.11 1.73
CA LYS A 29 -5.78 0.58 1.85
C LYS A 29 -6.27 1.11 0.50
N GLN A 30 -5.39 1.70 -0.30
CA GLN A 30 -5.78 2.24 -1.60
C GLN A 30 -5.99 1.13 -2.64
N ALA A 31 -5.27 0.00 -2.57
CA ALA A 31 -5.54 -1.16 -3.42
C ALA A 31 -6.96 -1.71 -3.18
N LEU A 32 -7.36 -1.83 -1.92
CA LEU A 32 -8.73 -2.19 -1.55
C LEU A 32 -9.75 -1.16 -2.05
N ALA A 33 -9.46 0.14 -1.86
CA ALA A 33 -10.33 1.22 -2.34
C ALA A 33 -10.50 1.19 -3.87
N LEU A 34 -9.45 0.87 -4.63
CA LEU A 34 -9.52 0.71 -6.08
C LEU A 34 -10.43 -0.45 -6.49
N LYS A 35 -10.27 -1.62 -5.86
CA LYS A 35 -11.13 -2.79 -6.11
C LYS A 35 -12.60 -2.46 -5.84
N HIS A 36 -12.87 -1.78 -4.72
CA HIS A 36 -14.23 -1.36 -4.38
C HIS A 36 -14.79 -0.30 -5.32
N ALA A 37 -13.99 0.70 -5.71
CA ALA A 37 -14.41 1.74 -6.64
C ALA A 37 -14.71 1.14 -8.03
N GLN A 38 -13.88 0.22 -8.50
CA GLN A 38 -14.07 -0.52 -9.74
C GLN A 38 -15.36 -1.35 -9.71
N ALA A 39 -15.61 -2.09 -8.62
CA ALA A 39 -16.82 -2.90 -8.46
C ALA A 39 -18.10 -2.05 -8.44
N ARG A 40 -18.02 -0.77 -8.02
CA ARG A 40 -19.15 0.16 -7.95
C ARG A 40 -19.29 1.07 -9.17
N GLY A 41 -18.33 1.04 -10.11
CA GLY A 41 -18.27 1.99 -11.23
C GLY A 41 -18.02 3.45 -10.79
N ASP A 42 -17.46 3.67 -9.59
CA ASP A 42 -17.22 5.01 -9.04
C ASP A 42 -15.86 5.56 -9.52
N GLN A 43 -15.89 6.31 -10.62
CA GLN A 43 -14.69 6.89 -11.23
C GLN A 43 -14.01 7.95 -10.35
N ALA A 44 -14.77 8.68 -9.53
CA ALA A 44 -14.21 9.70 -8.65
C ALA A 44 -13.43 9.05 -7.49
N ALA A 45 -14.00 8.01 -6.88
CA ALA A 45 -13.30 7.21 -5.88
C ALA A 45 -12.08 6.50 -6.48
N PHE A 46 -12.20 5.95 -7.69
CA PHE A 46 -11.10 5.26 -8.38
C PHE A 46 -9.92 6.21 -8.65
N SER A 47 -10.18 7.41 -9.17
CA SER A 47 -9.14 8.41 -9.44
C SER A 47 -8.46 8.90 -8.15
N THR A 48 -9.24 9.08 -7.08
CA THR A 48 -8.71 9.47 -5.76
C THR A 48 -7.80 8.38 -5.18
N ALA A 49 -8.26 7.13 -5.17
CA ALA A 49 -7.47 5.99 -4.69
C ALA A 49 -6.20 5.80 -5.53
N SER A 50 -6.29 5.97 -6.86
CA SER A 50 -5.13 5.90 -7.77
C SER A 50 -4.08 6.98 -7.50
N ARG A 51 -4.51 8.19 -7.13
CA ARG A 51 -3.58 9.28 -6.76
C ARG A 51 -2.88 8.97 -5.45
N LEU A 52 -3.65 8.61 -4.42
CA LEU A 52 -3.10 8.30 -3.09
C LEU A 52 -2.18 7.08 -3.12
N LEU A 53 -2.50 6.07 -3.94
CA LEU A 53 -1.64 4.90 -4.14
C LEU A 53 -0.27 5.29 -4.72
N ARG A 54 -0.26 6.15 -5.75
CA ARG A 54 0.97 6.66 -6.36
C ARG A 54 1.81 7.47 -5.38
N GLU A 55 1.18 8.31 -4.57
CA GLU A 55 1.86 9.06 -3.51
C GLU A 55 2.55 8.11 -2.53
N ALA A 56 1.84 7.09 -2.03
CA ALA A 56 2.41 6.10 -1.12
C ALA A 56 3.56 5.28 -1.74
N GLN A 57 3.43 4.89 -3.01
CA GLN A 57 4.49 4.19 -3.75
C GLN A 57 5.77 5.02 -3.86
N VAL A 58 5.66 6.33 -4.15
CA VAL A 58 6.83 7.22 -4.22
C VAL A 58 7.55 7.30 -2.88
N ILE A 59 6.80 7.38 -1.77
CA ILE A 59 7.37 7.41 -0.42
C ILE A 59 8.13 6.11 -0.13
N PHE A 60 7.49 4.97 -0.39
CA PHE A 60 8.10 3.66 -0.18
C PHE A 60 9.38 3.50 -1.01
N LEU A 61 9.36 3.84 -2.31
CA LEU A 61 10.53 3.74 -3.18
C LEU A 61 11.68 4.63 -2.69
N ARG A 62 11.38 5.83 -2.18
CA ARG A 62 12.40 6.72 -1.60
C ARG A 62 13.04 6.10 -0.36
N ILE A 63 12.24 5.51 0.54
CA ILE A 63 12.75 4.87 1.76
C ILE A 63 13.53 3.60 1.39
N HIS A 64 13.00 2.76 0.49
CA HIS A 64 13.64 1.56 -0.02
C HIS A 64 15.04 1.83 -0.59
N ASN A 65 15.17 2.87 -1.42
CA ASN A 65 16.45 3.25 -2.01
C ASN A 65 17.48 3.73 -0.97
N ARG A 66 17.01 4.26 0.17
CA ARG A 66 17.89 4.81 1.21
C ARG A 66 18.23 3.77 2.29
N PHE A 67 17.30 2.86 2.59
CA PHE A 67 17.36 1.87 3.66
C PHE A 67 16.89 0.50 3.16
N PRO A 68 17.64 -0.14 2.23
CA PRO A 68 17.19 -1.37 1.59
C PRO A 68 17.13 -2.57 2.54
N ALA A 69 18.05 -2.67 3.51
CA ALA A 69 18.09 -3.78 4.46
C ALA A 69 16.93 -3.72 5.46
N GLU A 70 16.64 -2.53 5.98
CA GLU A 70 15.51 -2.27 6.87
C GLU A 70 14.19 -2.49 6.14
N THR A 71 14.11 -2.06 4.88
CA THR A 71 12.94 -2.31 4.03
C THR A 71 12.75 -3.80 3.78
N ALA A 72 13.81 -4.56 3.49
CA ALA A 72 13.72 -6.00 3.31
C ALA A 72 13.27 -6.72 4.60
N THR A 73 13.78 -6.29 5.76
CA THR A 73 13.39 -6.82 7.07
C THR A 73 11.90 -6.56 7.34
N PHE A 74 11.43 -5.34 7.06
CA PHE A 74 10.02 -4.99 7.18
C PHE A 74 9.13 -5.84 6.26
N LEU A 75 9.50 -5.98 4.97
CA LEU A 75 8.74 -6.78 4.02
C LEU A 75 8.68 -8.27 4.41
N ALA A 76 9.76 -8.81 4.95
CA ALA A 76 9.79 -10.19 5.45
C ALA A 76 8.82 -10.39 6.62
N ALA A 77 8.80 -9.47 7.58
CA ALA A 77 7.83 -9.51 8.69
C ALA A 77 6.38 -9.42 8.20
N ARG A 78 6.09 -8.57 7.20
CA ARG A 78 4.75 -8.49 6.61
C ARG A 78 4.36 -9.73 5.83
N GLN A 79 5.31 -10.36 5.14
CA GLN A 79 5.04 -11.63 4.47
C GLN A 79 4.66 -12.72 5.47
N GLU A 80 5.30 -12.76 6.64
CA GLU A 80 4.92 -13.66 7.73
C GLU A 80 3.50 -13.38 8.24
N GLU A 81 3.13 -12.11 8.46
CA GLU A 81 1.76 -11.74 8.85
C GLU A 81 0.69 -12.16 7.84
N VAL A 82 1.01 -12.13 6.52
CA VAL A 82 0.13 -12.63 5.46
C VAL A 82 -0.01 -14.15 5.54
N LEU A 83 1.09 -14.87 5.72
CA LEU A 83 1.09 -16.34 5.85
C LEU A 83 0.31 -16.81 7.09
N ASP A 84 0.39 -16.04 8.18
CA ASP A 84 -0.33 -16.29 9.43
C ASP A 84 -1.81 -15.86 9.38
N GLY A 85 -2.25 -15.26 8.26
CA GLY A 85 -3.63 -14.81 8.05
C GLY A 85 -4.03 -13.59 8.89
N VAL A 86 -3.05 -12.85 9.44
CA VAL A 86 -3.26 -11.63 10.23
C VAL A 86 -3.38 -10.40 9.32
N ALA A 87 -2.63 -10.39 8.21
CA ALA A 87 -2.65 -9.31 7.23
C ALA A 87 -3.48 -9.66 5.98
N PHE A 88 -3.87 -8.63 5.24
CA PHE A 88 -4.59 -8.80 3.97
C PHE A 88 -3.63 -9.35 2.90
N ASP A 89 -4.02 -10.43 2.22
CA ASP A 89 -3.33 -10.91 1.03
C ASP A 89 -3.96 -10.28 -0.24
N PRO A 90 -3.29 -9.32 -0.90
CA PRO A 90 -3.79 -8.73 -2.15
C PRO A 90 -3.80 -9.71 -3.33
N PHE A 91 -3.09 -10.83 -3.23
CA PHE A 91 -3.02 -11.88 -4.24
C PHE A 91 -3.91 -13.08 -3.92
N ALA A 92 -4.55 -13.09 -2.74
CA ALA A 92 -5.50 -14.14 -2.42
C ALA A 92 -6.59 -14.14 -3.50
N PRO A 93 -6.89 -15.32 -4.08
CA PRO A 93 -7.99 -15.43 -5.02
C PRO A 93 -9.25 -14.89 -4.33
N PRO A 94 -10.09 -14.12 -5.05
CA PRO A 94 -11.35 -13.66 -4.48
C PRO A 94 -12.06 -14.89 -3.93
N LEU A 95 -12.36 -14.89 -2.62
CA LEU A 95 -13.25 -15.87 -2.03
C LEU A 95 -14.53 -15.79 -2.84
N LEU A 96 -14.75 -16.77 -3.72
CA LEU A 96 -16.05 -17.03 -4.30
C LEU A 96 -16.92 -17.35 -3.10
N THR A 97 -17.59 -16.33 -2.57
CA THR A 97 -18.74 -16.53 -1.72
C THR A 97 -19.75 -17.20 -2.64
N ASP A 98 -19.74 -18.53 -2.67
CA ASP A 98 -20.80 -19.33 -3.24
C ASP A 98 -22.10 -18.87 -2.58
N GLY A 99 -22.84 -18.03 -3.31
CA GLY A 99 -24.20 -17.70 -2.96
C GLY A 99 -25.06 -18.95 -3.10
N THR A 100 -25.39 -19.55 -1.97
CA THR A 100 -26.62 -20.31 -1.65
C THR A 100 -27.86 -19.94 -2.49
N PRO A 101 -28.93 -20.77 -2.51
CA PRO A 101 -29.05 -22.23 -2.67
C PRO A 101 -30.01 -22.55 -3.85
N ASP A 102 -29.75 -23.58 -4.66
CA ASP A 102 -30.73 -24.00 -5.68
C ASP A 102 -31.84 -24.82 -4.99
N ALA A 103 -32.86 -24.10 -4.51
CA ALA A 103 -34.17 -24.68 -4.25
C ALA A 103 -34.73 -25.15 -5.59
N LYS A 104 -34.69 -26.46 -5.83
CA LYS A 104 -35.54 -27.10 -6.83
C LYS A 104 -36.65 -27.85 -6.11
N ASP A 105 -37.86 -27.36 -6.36
CA ASP A 105 -39.11 -28.09 -6.23
C ASP A 105 -38.95 -29.51 -6.80
N ASP A 106 -39.27 -30.51 -5.97
CA ASP A 106 -40.04 -31.71 -6.34
C ASP A 106 -40.70 -32.31 -5.09
#